data_AF-A0A645HHE2-F1
#
_entry.id   AF-A0A645HHE2-F1
#
_cell.length_a   1.000
_cell.length_b   1.000
_cell.length_c   1.000
_cell.angle_alpha   90.00
_cell.angle_beta   90.00
_cell.angle_gamma   90.00
#
_symmetry.space_group_name_H-M   'P 1'
#
loop_
_entity.id
_entity.type
_entity.pdbx_description
1 polymer ?
#
loop_
_entity_poly.entity_id
_entity_poly.type
_entity_poly.pdbx_seq_one_letter_code
_entity_poly.pdbx_strand_id
1 'polypeptide(L)'
;MDKVVEATKNADIYDNIIDFPEGFETMVGERGVTLSGGQKQRASIARALIKNPDILILDDCLSAVDAKTEVKILDNLNKIMKDKTSIIISHRISAVKEASQIIVLDEGKIVQNGTHEELKNQQGIYKEIYEKQQIEQAIMAEGEV
;
A
#
# COMPACT_ATOMS: atom_id res chain seq x y z
N MET A 1 7.23 -22.04 8.53
CA MET A 1 8.21 -21.03 8.08
C MET A 1 7.84 -20.49 6.70
N ASP A 2 7.45 -21.34 5.76
CA ASP A 2 7.19 -20.97 4.37
C ASP A 2 6.18 -19.82 4.19
N LYS A 3 5.07 -19.84 4.92
CA LYS A 3 4.08 -18.74 4.90
C LYS A 3 4.64 -17.39 5.37
N VAL A 4 5.58 -17.41 6.32
CA VAL A 4 6.23 -16.19 6.84
C VAL A 4 7.18 -15.63 5.78
N VAL A 5 7.97 -16.49 5.16
CA VAL A 5 8.88 -16.13 4.06
C VAL A 5 8.10 -15.57 2.87
N GLU A 6 7.02 -16.21 2.47
CA GLU A 6 6.17 -15.74 1.38
C GLU A 6 5.57 -14.35 1.68
N ALA A 7 4.98 -14.17 2.86
CA ALA A 7 4.37 -12.90 3.24
C ALA A 7 5.39 -11.75 3.32
N THR A 8 6.60 -12.03 3.82
CA THR A 8 7.67 -11.03 3.90
C THR A 8 8.24 -10.67 2.53
N LYS A 9 8.23 -11.60 1.56
CA LYS A 9 8.53 -11.29 0.15
C LYS A 9 7.43 -10.45 -0.50
N ASN A 10 6.17 -10.81 -0.28
CA ASN A 10 5.03 -10.04 -0.82
C ASN A 10 5.00 -8.59 -0.29
N ALA A 11 5.41 -8.38 0.96
CA ALA A 11 5.53 -7.07 1.57
C ALA A 11 6.90 -6.38 1.34
N ASP A 12 7.77 -6.92 0.47
CA ASP A 12 9.10 -6.39 0.15
C ASP A 12 10.00 -6.14 1.39
N ILE A 13 9.93 -6.97 2.45
CA ILE A 13 10.78 -6.83 3.67
C ILE A 13 11.71 -8.01 3.91
N TYR A 14 11.59 -9.09 3.13
CA TYR A 14 12.40 -10.30 3.29
C TYR A 14 13.91 -10.01 3.33
N ASP A 15 14.44 -9.30 2.33
CA ASP A 15 15.88 -9.03 2.24
C ASP A 15 16.36 -8.21 3.45
N ASN A 16 15.56 -7.23 3.91
CA ASN A 16 15.88 -6.48 5.13
C ASN A 16 15.98 -7.38 6.36
N ILE A 17 15.10 -8.37 6.48
CA ILE A 17 15.13 -9.32 7.61
C ILE A 17 16.36 -10.21 7.52
N ILE A 18 16.73 -10.69 6.33
CA ILE A 18 17.92 -11.52 6.14
C ILE A 18 19.21 -10.75 6.45
N ASP A 19 19.24 -9.45 6.17
CA ASP A 19 20.38 -8.58 6.46
C ASP A 19 20.52 -8.23 7.97
N PHE A 20 19.53 -8.56 8.79
CA PHE A 20 19.63 -8.36 10.24
C PHE A 20 20.57 -9.39 10.90
N PRO A 21 21.20 -9.05 12.05
CA PRO A 21 22.22 -9.90 12.67
C PRO A 21 21.80 -11.36 12.95
N GLU A 22 20.53 -11.57 13.29
CA GLU A 22 19.97 -12.89 13.62
C GLU A 22 18.84 -13.29 12.66
N GLY A 23 18.76 -12.63 11.49
CA GLY A 23 17.70 -12.91 10.51
C GLY A 23 16.30 -12.70 11.10
N PHE A 24 15.44 -13.70 10.92
CA PHE A 24 14.08 -13.75 11.49
C PHE A 24 14.04 -13.78 13.02
N GLU A 25 15.12 -14.21 13.69
CA GLU A 25 15.20 -14.25 15.16
C GLU A 25 15.67 -12.90 15.76
N THR A 26 16.01 -11.93 14.91
CA THR A 26 16.44 -10.61 15.35
C THR A 26 15.37 -9.94 16.22
N MET A 27 15.75 -9.61 17.45
CA MET A 27 14.90 -8.81 18.34
C MET A 27 14.70 -7.41 17.75
N VAL A 28 13.45 -6.96 17.65
CA VAL A 28 13.06 -5.61 17.22
C VAL A 28 12.46 -4.82 18.37
N GLY A 29 12.61 -3.49 18.35
CA GLY A 29 12.05 -2.58 19.36
C GLY A 29 13.10 -1.95 20.28
N GLU A 30 12.70 -1.51 21.48
CA GLU A 30 13.54 -0.69 22.38
C GLU A 30 14.88 -1.31 22.77
N ARG A 31 14.96 -2.65 22.80
CA ARG A 31 16.17 -3.41 23.16
C ARG A 31 16.80 -4.14 21.97
N GLY A 32 16.31 -3.88 20.76
CA GLY A 32 16.70 -4.59 19.55
C GLY A 32 16.97 -3.65 18.38
N VAL A 33 16.94 -4.19 17.17
CA VAL A 33 17.07 -3.39 15.95
C VAL A 33 15.85 -2.45 15.84
N THR A 34 16.14 -1.19 15.55
CA THR A 34 15.09 -0.19 15.28
C THR A 34 14.71 -0.27 13.81
N LEU A 35 13.43 -0.56 13.55
CA LEU A 35 12.87 -0.53 12.20
C LEU A 35 12.54 0.91 11.78
N SER A 36 12.84 1.25 10.53
CA SER A 36 12.34 2.49 9.90
C SER A 36 10.80 2.48 9.80
N GLY A 37 10.18 3.63 9.55
CA GLY A 37 8.72 3.73 9.37
C GLY A 37 8.19 2.79 8.28
N GLY A 38 8.82 2.81 7.11
CA GLY A 38 8.49 1.91 6.00
C GLY A 38 8.74 0.44 6.31
N GLN A 39 9.78 0.10 7.08
CA GLN A 39 9.99 -1.28 7.54
C GLN A 39 8.88 -1.74 8.51
N LYS A 40 8.43 -0.88 9.44
CA LYS A 40 7.31 -1.20 10.35
C LYS A 40 6.00 -1.44 9.59
N GLN A 41 5.72 -0.61 8.58
CA GLN A 41 4.55 -0.77 7.72
C GLN A 41 4.62 -2.07 6.92
N ARG A 42 5.74 -2.36 6.25
CA ARG A 42 5.95 -3.61 5.51
C ARG A 42 5.86 -4.85 6.39
N ALA A 43 6.42 -4.82 7.62
CA ALA A 43 6.24 -5.89 8.60
C ALA A 43 4.76 -6.08 9.00
N SER A 44 4.01 -4.99 9.13
CA SER A 44 2.57 -5.03 9.45
C SER A 44 1.73 -5.60 8.31
N ILE A 45 2.09 -5.28 7.06
CA ILE A 45 1.48 -5.87 5.86
C ILE A 45 1.77 -7.37 5.84
N ALA A 46 3.04 -7.79 5.99
CA ALA A 46 3.39 -9.21 6.05
C ALA A 46 2.60 -9.95 7.14
N ARG A 47 2.46 -9.36 8.32
CA ARG A 47 1.63 -9.91 9.42
C ARG A 47 0.17 -10.12 8.99
N ALA A 48 -0.43 -9.16 8.29
CA ALA A 48 -1.80 -9.29 7.79
C ALA A 48 -1.92 -10.41 6.75
N LEU A 49 -0.93 -10.52 5.85
CA LEU A 49 -0.91 -11.55 4.80
C LEU A 49 -0.73 -12.97 5.36
N ILE A 50 0.10 -13.16 6.39
CA ILE A 50 0.30 -14.47 7.05
C ILE A 50 -1.02 -15.05 7.56
N LYS A 51 -1.92 -14.19 8.05
CA LYS A 51 -3.23 -14.61 8.56
C LYS A 51 -4.14 -15.15 7.46
N ASN A 52 -3.88 -14.81 6.20
CA ASN A 52 -4.69 -15.17 5.04
C ASN A 52 -6.19 -14.91 5.26
N PRO A 53 -6.61 -13.68 5.65
CA PRO A 53 -8.01 -13.42 5.98
C PRO A 53 -8.90 -13.38 4.73
N ASP A 54 -10.20 -13.64 4.90
CA ASP A 54 -11.21 -13.46 3.83
C ASP A 54 -11.52 -11.98 3.56
N ILE A 55 -11.36 -11.15 4.61
CA ILE A 55 -11.52 -9.69 4.55
C ILE A 55 -10.18 -9.03 4.91
N LEU A 56 -9.62 -8.27 3.98
CA LEU A 56 -8.40 -7.51 4.16
C LEU A 56 -8.72 -6.00 4.22
N ILE A 57 -8.23 -5.31 5.25
CA ILE A 57 -8.36 -3.85 5.37
C ILE A 57 -6.96 -3.25 5.35
N LEU A 58 -6.73 -2.33 4.42
CA LEU A 58 -5.47 -1.62 4.24
C LEU A 58 -5.72 -0.13 4.47
N ASP A 59 -5.34 0.38 5.64
CA ASP A 59 -5.54 1.77 6.04
C ASP A 59 -4.23 2.55 5.95
N ASP A 60 -4.08 3.30 4.85
CA ASP A 60 -2.91 4.11 4.50
C ASP A 60 -1.56 3.43 4.80
N CYS A 61 -1.50 2.12 4.54
CA CYS A 61 -0.44 1.24 5.02
C CYS A 61 0.88 1.38 4.26
N LEU A 62 0.95 2.30 3.28
CA LEU A 62 2.13 2.58 2.45
C LEU A 62 2.60 4.04 2.56
N SER A 63 2.00 4.84 3.44
CA SER A 63 2.32 6.26 3.62
C SER A 63 3.78 6.55 3.99
N ALA A 64 4.47 5.61 4.64
CA ALA A 64 5.88 5.73 5.04
C ALA A 64 6.84 4.91 4.17
N VAL A 65 6.37 4.44 3.00
CA VAL A 65 7.13 3.64 2.03
C VAL A 65 7.51 4.52 0.83
N ASP A 66 8.74 4.36 0.33
CA ASP A 66 9.20 5.05 -0.87
C ASP A 66 8.47 4.56 -2.13
N ALA A 67 8.42 5.39 -3.17
CA ALA A 67 7.63 5.12 -4.38
C ALA A 67 8.02 3.81 -5.09
N LYS A 68 9.31 3.46 -5.13
CA LYS A 68 9.79 2.26 -5.83
C LYS A 68 9.34 0.99 -5.10
N THR A 69 9.48 0.96 -3.78
CA THR A 69 9.01 -0.17 -2.98
C THR A 69 7.49 -0.23 -2.90
N GLU A 70 6.80 0.91 -2.88
CA GLU A 70 5.33 0.96 -2.92
C GLU A 70 4.77 0.26 -4.16
N VAL A 71 5.29 0.56 -5.36
CA VAL A 71 4.83 -0.05 -6.62
C VAL A 71 4.91 -1.58 -6.54
N LYS A 72 6.04 -2.11 -6.06
CA LYS A 72 6.22 -3.56 -5.91
C LYS A 72 5.20 -4.18 -4.94
N ILE A 73 4.95 -3.51 -3.81
CA ILE A 73 4.01 -4.00 -2.81
C ILE A 73 2.59 -3.97 -3.36
N LEU A 74 2.19 -2.89 -4.03
CA LEU A 74 0.88 -2.78 -4.67
C LEU A 74 0.67 -3.88 -5.71
N ASP A 75 1.66 -4.16 -6.57
CA ASP A 75 1.59 -5.24 -7.55
C ASP A 75 1.39 -6.61 -6.91
N ASN A 76 2.04 -6.87 -5.77
CA ASN A 76 1.87 -8.11 -5.03
C ASN A 76 0.51 -8.17 -4.33
N LEU A 77 0.10 -7.09 -3.66
CA LEU A 77 -1.20 -7.00 -2.99
C LEU A 77 -2.34 -7.16 -4.00
N ASN A 78 -2.26 -6.56 -5.18
CA ASN A 78 -3.27 -6.69 -6.24
C ASN A 78 -3.49 -8.15 -6.65
N LYS A 79 -2.46 -8.98 -6.66
CA LYS A 79 -2.61 -10.42 -6.94
C LYS A 79 -3.34 -11.15 -5.80
N ILE A 80 -3.00 -10.82 -4.56
CA ILE A 80 -3.57 -11.44 -3.36
C ILE A 80 -5.04 -11.04 -3.16
N MET A 81 -5.37 -9.79 -3.46
CA MET A 81 -6.70 -9.23 -3.26
C MET A 81 -7.75 -9.78 -4.24
N LYS A 82 -7.35 -10.39 -5.37
CA LYS A 82 -8.29 -10.95 -6.37
C LYS A 82 -9.24 -12.00 -5.79
N ASP A 83 -8.78 -12.77 -4.81
CA ASP A 83 -9.55 -13.87 -4.21
C ASP A 83 -10.14 -13.49 -2.84
N LYS A 84 -10.18 -12.18 -2.51
CA LYS A 84 -10.53 -11.68 -1.16
C LYS A 84 -11.41 -10.44 -1.23
N THR A 85 -12.21 -10.22 -0.18
CA THR A 85 -12.83 -8.91 0.01
C THR A 85 -11.79 -7.96 0.57
N SER A 86 -11.48 -6.89 -0.15
CA SER A 86 -10.43 -5.96 0.23
C SER A 86 -10.95 -4.53 0.30
N ILE A 87 -10.69 -3.85 1.41
CA ILE A 87 -11.03 -2.44 1.63
C ILE A 87 -9.72 -1.68 1.74
N ILE A 88 -9.50 -0.75 0.81
CA ILE A 88 -8.29 0.07 0.75
C ILE A 88 -8.70 1.52 1.05
N ILE A 89 -8.08 2.09 2.06
CA ILE A 89 -8.20 3.51 2.41
C ILE A 89 -6.86 4.13 2.07
N SER A 90 -6.85 5.06 1.12
CA SER A 90 -5.63 5.70 0.68
C SER A 90 -5.91 7.09 0.16
N HIS A 91 -4.95 7.97 0.37
CA HIS A 91 -4.90 9.28 -0.27
C HIS A 91 -4.24 9.21 -1.66
N ARG A 92 -3.65 8.07 -2.08
CA ARG A 92 -2.94 7.90 -3.37
C ARG A 92 -3.82 7.19 -4.40
N ILE A 93 -3.96 7.77 -5.59
CA ILE A 93 -4.76 7.17 -6.67
C ILE A 93 -4.15 5.85 -7.16
N SER A 94 -2.81 5.73 -7.16
CA SER A 94 -2.10 4.50 -7.54
C SER A 94 -2.56 3.27 -6.76
N ALA A 95 -2.95 3.44 -5.49
CA ALA A 95 -3.39 2.35 -4.62
C ALA A 95 -4.85 1.92 -4.84
N VAL A 96 -5.69 2.80 -5.40
CA VAL A 96 -7.15 2.58 -5.53
C VAL A 96 -7.62 2.42 -6.97
N LYS A 97 -6.81 2.78 -7.97
CA LYS A 97 -7.22 2.78 -9.39
C LYS A 97 -7.65 1.41 -9.93
N GLU A 98 -7.13 0.32 -9.36
CA GLU A 98 -7.48 -1.06 -9.74
C GLU A 98 -8.68 -1.60 -8.95
N ALA A 99 -9.27 -0.82 -8.05
CA ALA A 99 -10.42 -1.25 -7.27
C ALA A 99 -11.67 -1.44 -8.14
N SER A 100 -12.44 -2.48 -7.85
CA SER A 100 -13.73 -2.74 -8.50
C SER A 100 -14.77 -1.65 -8.21
N GLN A 101 -14.64 -0.97 -7.07
CA GLN A 101 -15.47 0.16 -6.69
C GLN A 101 -14.65 1.12 -5.81
N ILE A 102 -14.73 2.41 -6.10
CA ILE A 102 -14.11 3.49 -5.35
C ILE A 102 -15.22 4.33 -4.72
N ILE A 103 -15.07 4.62 -3.44
CA ILE A 103 -15.99 5.47 -2.67
C ILE A 103 -15.22 6.72 -2.27
N VAL A 104 -15.73 7.88 -2.63
CA VAL A 104 -15.17 9.17 -2.24
C VAL A 104 -15.95 9.71 -1.05
N LEU A 105 -15.24 9.99 0.02
CA LEU A 105 -15.78 10.57 1.25
C LEU A 105 -15.41 12.04 1.35
N ASP A 106 -16.39 12.87 1.69
CA ASP A 106 -16.20 14.28 2.03
C ASP A 106 -17.14 14.67 3.16
N GLU A 107 -16.62 15.38 4.17
CA GLU A 107 -17.33 15.75 5.40
C GLU A 107 -18.16 14.60 6.04
N GLY A 108 -17.62 13.37 6.02
CA GLY A 108 -18.28 12.20 6.58
C GLY A 108 -19.44 11.63 5.74
N LYS A 109 -19.61 12.08 4.49
CA LYS A 109 -20.63 11.60 3.55
C LYS A 109 -19.99 11.00 2.31
N ILE A 110 -20.67 10.02 1.71
CA ILE A 110 -20.31 9.52 0.38
C ILE A 110 -20.77 10.54 -0.65
N VAL A 111 -19.83 11.15 -1.35
CA VAL A 111 -20.11 12.16 -2.38
C VAL A 111 -19.95 11.63 -3.79
N GLN A 112 -19.13 10.60 -3.99
CA GLN A 112 -19.01 9.90 -5.28
C GLN A 112 -18.81 8.39 -5.06
N ASN A 113 -19.29 7.60 -6.02
CA ASN A 113 -19.10 6.16 -6.09
C ASN A 113 -18.98 5.76 -7.56
N GLY A 114 -17.96 4.96 -7.89
CA GLY A 114 -17.80 4.39 -9.23
C GLY A 114 -16.45 3.71 -9.39
N THR A 115 -16.14 3.32 -10.62
CA THR A 115 -14.82 2.84 -11.02
C THR A 115 -13.84 4.00 -11.22
N HIS A 116 -12.54 3.70 -11.32
CA HIS A 116 -11.53 4.70 -11.67
C HIS A 116 -11.86 5.43 -12.97
N GLU A 117 -12.28 4.71 -14.01
CA GLU A 117 -12.60 5.27 -15.32
C GLU A 117 -13.82 6.20 -15.28
N GLU A 118 -14.86 5.85 -14.50
CA GLU A 118 -16.03 6.70 -14.35
C GLU A 118 -15.68 7.98 -13.58
N LEU A 119 -15.02 7.83 -12.43
CA LEU A 119 -14.74 8.94 -11.52
C LEU A 119 -13.71 9.93 -12.07
N LYS A 120 -12.71 9.49 -12.85
CA LYS A 120 -11.74 10.40 -13.47
C LYS A 120 -12.34 11.25 -14.59
N ASN A 121 -13.41 10.77 -15.23
CA ASN A 121 -14.11 11.46 -16.31
C ASN A 121 -15.29 12.32 -15.80
N GLN A 122 -15.75 12.08 -14.57
CA GLN A 122 -16.75 12.88 -13.89
C GLN A 122 -16.12 14.11 -13.20
N GLN A 123 -16.78 15.27 -13.23
CA GLN A 123 -16.38 16.39 -12.37
C GLN A 123 -16.61 16.03 -10.89
N GLY A 124 -15.64 16.34 -10.03
CA GLY A 124 -15.73 16.10 -8.59
C GLY A 124 -14.36 15.88 -7.94
N ILE A 125 -14.37 15.65 -6.63
CA ILE A 125 -13.19 15.54 -5.77
C ILE A 125 -12.20 14.49 -6.28
N TYR A 126 -12.70 13.33 -6.76
CA TYR A 126 -11.81 12.29 -7.27
C TYR A 126 -10.94 12.78 -8.44
N LYS A 127 -11.55 13.48 -9.38
CA LYS A 127 -10.86 14.02 -10.55
C LYS A 127 -9.85 15.09 -10.16
N GLU A 128 -10.19 15.95 -9.20
CA GLU A 128 -9.26 16.97 -8.67
C GLU A 128 -8.03 16.33 -8.01
N ILE A 129 -8.23 15.29 -7.19
CA ILE A 129 -7.11 14.53 -6.58
C ILE A 129 -6.26 13.86 -7.66
N TYR A 130 -6.90 13.25 -8.66
CA TYR A 130 -6.23 12.60 -9.77
C TYR A 130 -5.35 13.56 -10.57
N GLU A 131 -5.90 14.69 -11.01
CA GLU A 131 -5.17 15.70 -11.79
C GLU A 131 -3.99 16.28 -10.99
N LYS A 132 -4.22 16.57 -9.70
CA LYS A 132 -3.15 17.05 -8.82
C LYS A 132 -1.99 16.05 -8.70
N GLN A 133 -2.29 14.77 -8.49
CA GLN A 133 -1.26 13.74 -8.36
C GLN A 133 -0.54 13.44 -9.68
N GLN A 134 -1.19 13.58 -10.83
CA GLN A 134 -0.52 13.48 -12.14
C GLN A 134 0.52 14.59 -12.32
N ILE A 135 0.18 15.82 -11.93
CA ILE A 135 1.11 16.96 -11.99
C ILE A 135 2.30 16.74 -11.05
N GLU A 136 2.04 16.32 -9.81
CA GLU A 136 3.11 16.03 -8.83
C GLU A 136 4.08 14.95 -9.36
N GLN A 137 3.55 13.89 -9.97
CA GLN A 137 4.37 12.83 -10.58
C GLN A 137 5.19 13.33 -11.77
N ALA A 138 4.62 14.16 -12.64
CA ALA A 138 5.33 14.73 -13.78
C ALA A 138 6.50 15.64 -13.33
N ILE A 139 6.27 16.49 -12.33
CA ILE A 139 7.31 17.37 -11.77
C ILE A 139 8.45 16.54 -11.15
N MET A 140 8.12 15.48 -10.41
CA MET A 140 9.12 14.59 -9.82
C MET A 140 9.97 13.89 -10.88
N ALA A 141 9.37 13.47 -12.00
CA ALA A 141 10.10 12.83 -13.10
C ALA A 141 11.03 13.79 -13.86
N GLU A 142 10.71 15.09 -13.93
CA GLU A 142 11.52 16.11 -14.59
C GLU A 142 12.67 16.64 -13.70
N GLY A 143 12.55 16.50 -12.37
CA GLY A 143 13.53 16.99 -11.38
C GLY A 143 14.67 16.04 -11.03
N GLU A 144 14.72 14.82 -11.59
CA GLU A 144 15.83 13.86 -11.43
C GLU A 144 16.96 14.07 -12.45
N VAL A 145 17.53 15.29 -12.50
CA VAL A 145 18.82 15.60 -13.18
C VAL A 145 19.89 15.98 -12.15
#